data_AF-A0A137SED2-F1
#
_entry.id   AF-A0A137SED2-F1
#
_cell.length_a   1.000
_cell.length_b   1.000
_cell.length_c   1.000
_cell.angle_alpha   90.00
_cell.angle_beta   90.00
_cell.angle_gamma   90.00
#
_symmetry.space_group_name_H-M   'P 1'
#
loop_
_entity.id
_entity.type
_entity.pdbx_description
1 polymer ?
#
loop_
_entity_poly.entity_id
_entity_poly.type
_entity_poly.pdbx_seq_one_letter_code
_entity_poly.pdbx_strand_id
1 'polypeptide(L)'
;MIQHPLHHTHARLLVITSLALIIGGCSPSGPSEQAIRDYAETARPQDPELSGIYQRSCMACHSRGTSDAPLTGDSEAWNRRLEKGMRRLVDNVVSGMGGMPPYGLCMDCDTAEFQALIEFMARPAET
;
A
#
# COMPACT_ATOMS: atom_id res chain seq x y z
N MET A 1 23.95 -58.55 9.03
CA MET A 1 24.33 -57.15 9.27
C MET A 1 25.72 -57.01 8.67
N ILE A 2 25.96 -56.36 7.54
CA ILE A 2 25.74 -54.95 7.21
C ILE A 2 25.48 -54.85 5.70
N GLN A 3 24.75 -53.80 5.31
CA GLN A 3 24.06 -53.56 4.05
C GLN A 3 24.99 -53.25 2.85
N HIS A 4 24.40 -53.44 1.67
CA HIS A 4 24.93 -53.36 0.31
C HIS A 4 25.67 -52.06 -0.07
N PRO A 5 26.66 -52.14 -0.98
CA PRO A 5 27.04 -51.04 -1.86
C PRO A 5 26.32 -51.13 -3.23
N LEU A 6 26.56 -50.09 -4.03
CA LEU A 6 26.35 -49.96 -5.48
C LEU A 6 25.13 -49.12 -5.91
N HIS A 7 25.49 -47.88 -6.23
CA HIS A 7 24.81 -46.96 -7.14
C HIS A 7 24.18 -47.68 -8.34
N HIS A 8 22.89 -47.44 -8.58
CA HIS A 8 22.27 -47.63 -9.88
C HIS A 8 21.58 -46.33 -10.34
N THR A 9 22.31 -45.65 -11.24
CA THR A 9 21.88 -44.95 -12.45
C THR A 9 20.38 -45.01 -12.74
N HIS A 10 19.67 -43.88 -12.68
CA HIS A 10 18.63 -43.52 -13.65
C HIS A 10 18.45 -42.00 -13.69
N ALA A 11 19.13 -41.39 -14.66
CA ALA A 11 18.66 -40.17 -15.28
C ALA A 11 17.21 -40.38 -15.74
N ARG A 12 16.27 -39.63 -15.17
CA ARG A 12 15.00 -39.30 -15.80
C ARG A 12 14.86 -37.79 -15.80
N LEU A 13 15.50 -37.23 -16.80
CA LEU A 13 15.22 -35.93 -17.40
C LEU A 13 13.72 -35.88 -17.74
N LEU A 14 12.88 -35.46 -16.80
CA LEU A 14 11.53 -35.01 -17.13
C LEU A 14 11.63 -33.54 -17.50
N VAL A 15 11.81 -33.34 -18.79
CA VAL A 15 11.54 -32.08 -19.50
C VAL A 15 10.08 -31.71 -19.19
N ILE A 16 9.87 -30.90 -18.17
CA ILE A 16 8.57 -30.26 -17.96
C ILE A 16 8.49 -29.13 -18.98
N THR A 17 7.81 -29.45 -20.06
CA THR A 17 7.45 -28.58 -21.18
C THR A 17 6.96 -27.23 -20.66
N SER A 18 7.74 -26.20 -20.96
CA SER A 18 7.39 -24.80 -20.78
C SER A 18 6.18 -24.48 -21.66
N LEU A 19 4.97 -24.58 -21.10
CA LEU A 19 3.79 -23.98 -21.72
C LEU A 19 3.78 -22.49 -21.34
N ALA A 20 4.56 -21.70 -22.09
CA ALA A 20 4.51 -20.24 -22.02
C ALA A 20 3.15 -19.78 -22.55
N LEU A 21 2.17 -19.67 -21.65
CA LEU A 21 0.87 -19.09 -21.93
C LEU A 21 1.04 -17.56 -21.96
N ILE A 22 1.39 -17.03 -23.12
CA ILE A 22 1.46 -15.58 -23.37
C ILE A 22 0.02 -15.07 -23.45
N ILE A 23 -0.56 -14.73 -22.31
CA ILE A 23 -1.80 -13.94 -22.26
C ILE A 23 -1.38 -12.48 -22.45
N GLY A 24 -1.43 -12.01 -23.69
CA GLY A 24 -1.42 -10.59 -24.01
C GLY A 24 -2.72 -9.94 -23.52
N GLY A 25 -2.78 -9.67 -22.21
CA GLY A 25 -3.84 -8.87 -21.61
C GLY A 25 -3.49 -7.39 -21.75
N CYS A 26 -4.42 -6.59 -22.25
CA CYS A 26 -4.35 -5.14 -22.14
C CYS A 26 -4.13 -4.79 -20.65
N SER A 27 -2.94 -4.27 -20.33
CA SER A 27 -2.68 -3.80 -18.97
C SER A 27 -3.56 -2.57 -18.71
N PRO A 28 -4.26 -2.50 -17.57
CA PRO A 28 -4.95 -1.28 -17.18
C PRO A 28 -3.93 -0.13 -17.14
N SER A 29 -4.35 1.06 -17.59
CA SER A 29 -3.50 2.24 -17.79
C SER A 29 -3.06 2.94 -16.49
N GLY A 30 -2.86 2.18 -15.41
CA GLY A 30 -2.45 2.68 -14.10
C GLY A 30 -1.38 1.80 -13.45
N PRO A 31 -0.82 2.25 -12.32
CA PRO A 31 0.12 1.45 -11.55
C PRO A 31 -0.51 0.10 -11.18
N SER A 32 0.27 -0.97 -11.23
CA SER A 32 -0.20 -2.26 -10.72
C SER A 32 -0.48 -2.14 -9.22
N GLU A 33 -1.38 -2.96 -8.70
CA GLU A 33 -1.67 -3.00 -7.26
C GLU A 33 -0.40 -3.24 -6.43
N GLN A 34 0.55 -4.00 -6.97
CA GLN A 34 1.85 -4.20 -6.34
C GLN A 34 2.70 -2.92 -6.32
N ALA A 35 2.75 -2.18 -7.43
CA ALA A 35 3.48 -0.92 -7.48
C ALA A 35 2.92 0.11 -6.49
N ILE A 36 1.59 0.14 -6.30
CA ILE A 36 0.95 1.00 -5.28
C ILE A 36 1.39 0.60 -3.88
N ARG A 37 1.42 -0.70 -3.56
CA ARG A 37 1.91 -1.20 -2.28
C ARG A 37 3.36 -0.82 -2.03
N ASP A 38 4.23 -1.07 -3.01
CA ASP A 38 5.66 -0.78 -2.90
C ASP A 38 5.91 0.74 -2.69
N TYR A 39 5.15 1.58 -3.38
CA TYR A 39 5.16 3.02 -3.17
C TYR A 39 4.69 3.39 -1.75
N ALA A 40 3.53 2.89 -1.31
CA ALA A 40 2.92 3.25 -0.03
C ALA A 40 3.84 2.97 1.18
N GLU A 41 4.64 1.90 1.12
CA GLU A 41 5.61 1.55 2.18
C GLU A 41 6.70 2.61 2.37
N THR A 42 7.14 3.23 1.28
CA THR A 42 8.30 4.14 1.26
C THR A 42 7.91 5.61 1.16
N ALA A 43 6.70 5.93 0.72
CA ALA A 43 6.22 7.29 0.49
C ALA A 43 6.21 8.13 1.77
N ARG A 44 6.83 9.31 1.74
CA ARG A 44 6.80 10.29 2.83
C ARG A 44 6.56 11.70 2.30
N PRO A 45 5.89 12.58 3.07
CA PRO A 45 5.87 14.01 2.79
C PRO A 45 7.30 14.57 2.66
N GLN A 46 7.49 15.53 1.75
CA GLN A 46 8.76 16.24 1.60
C GLN A 46 9.02 17.20 2.77
N ASP A 47 7.95 17.79 3.31
CA ASP A 47 8.02 18.61 4.50
C ASP A 47 8.42 17.75 5.73
N PRO A 48 9.49 18.11 6.46
CA PRO A 48 9.98 17.29 7.57
C PRO A 48 8.99 17.14 8.72
N GLU A 49 8.18 18.16 9.01
CA GLU A 49 7.20 18.14 10.09
C GLU A 49 6.05 17.20 9.75
N LEU A 50 5.45 17.36 8.57
CA LEU A 50 4.44 16.45 8.05
C LEU A 50 4.98 15.03 7.90
N SER A 51 6.24 14.87 7.52
CA SER A 51 6.89 13.56 7.45
C SER A 51 6.99 12.89 8.82
N GLY A 52 7.31 13.65 9.86
CA GLY A 52 7.30 13.18 11.24
C GLY A 52 5.90 12.78 11.70
N ILE A 53 4.86 13.55 11.34
CA ILE A 53 3.46 13.24 11.67
C ILE A 53 3.00 11.97 10.95
N TYR A 54 3.19 11.92 9.64
CA TYR A 54 2.80 10.78 8.83
C TYR A 54 3.39 9.49 9.39
N GLN A 55 4.69 9.49 9.70
CA GLN A 55 5.39 8.30 10.21
C GLN A 55 4.87 7.85 11.57
N ARG A 56 4.63 8.77 12.52
CA ARG A 56 4.24 8.42 13.89
C ARG A 56 2.75 8.08 14.02
N SER A 57 1.90 8.57 13.12
CA SER A 57 0.44 8.52 13.29
C SER A 57 -0.28 7.82 12.14
N CYS A 58 0.01 8.16 10.88
CA CYS A 58 -0.78 7.71 9.73
C CYS A 58 -0.22 6.42 9.08
N MET A 59 1.10 6.32 9.01
CA MET A 59 1.82 5.36 8.19
C MET A 59 1.51 3.92 8.56
N ALA A 60 1.35 3.61 9.85
CA ALA A 60 1.12 2.24 10.33
C ALA A 60 -0.09 1.55 9.67
N CYS A 61 -1.10 2.33 9.26
CA CYS A 61 -2.27 1.82 8.55
C CYS A 61 -2.21 2.14 7.05
N HIS A 62 -1.84 3.37 6.68
CA HIS A 62 -1.92 3.85 5.30
C HIS A 62 -0.78 3.38 4.39
N SER A 63 0.31 2.82 4.93
CA SER A 63 1.38 2.22 4.11
C SER A 63 1.13 0.75 3.76
N ARG A 64 0.26 0.07 4.51
CA ARG A 64 -0.01 -1.38 4.38
C ARG A 64 -1.47 -1.73 4.10
N GLY A 65 -2.38 -0.76 4.21
CA GLY A 65 -3.81 -0.96 4.01
C GLY A 65 -4.49 -1.66 5.19
N THR A 66 -3.94 -1.55 6.39
CA THR A 66 -4.48 -2.20 7.60
C THR A 66 -5.90 -1.69 7.88
N SER A 67 -6.82 -2.60 8.24
CA SER A 67 -8.22 -2.26 8.55
C SER A 67 -8.93 -1.50 7.43
N ASP A 68 -8.68 -1.89 6.17
CA ASP A 68 -9.23 -1.28 4.95
C ASP A 68 -8.86 0.22 4.78
N ALA A 69 -7.75 0.64 5.40
CA ALA A 69 -7.20 1.97 5.18
C ALA A 69 -6.79 2.13 3.70
N PRO A 70 -7.13 3.25 3.04
CA PRO A 70 -6.65 3.52 1.69
C PRO A 70 -5.12 3.63 1.69
N LEU A 71 -4.46 2.94 0.76
CA LEU A 71 -3.01 3.04 0.60
C LEU A 71 -2.62 4.45 0.16
N THR A 72 -1.55 4.98 0.75
CA THR A 72 -0.87 6.18 0.23
C THR A 72 -0.47 5.93 -1.23
N GLY A 73 -0.84 6.83 -2.14
CA GLY A 73 -0.57 6.64 -3.57
C GLY A 73 -1.71 6.01 -4.37
N ASP A 74 -2.72 5.42 -3.71
CA ASP A 74 -3.88 4.82 -4.40
C ASP A 74 -4.86 5.88 -4.86
N SER A 75 -4.58 6.44 -6.04
CA SER A 75 -5.40 7.50 -6.64
C SER A 75 -6.88 7.12 -6.78
N GLU A 76 -7.20 5.85 -7.06
CA GLU A 76 -8.58 5.42 -7.25
C GLU A 76 -9.33 5.40 -5.91
N ALA A 77 -8.70 4.88 -4.86
CA ALA A 77 -9.26 4.87 -3.52
C ALA A 77 -9.41 6.28 -2.95
N TRP A 78 -8.46 7.17 -3.21
CA TRP A 78 -8.47 8.53 -2.70
C TRP A 78 -9.43 9.44 -3.46
N ASN A 79 -9.58 9.31 -4.78
CA ASN A 79 -10.52 10.12 -5.56
C ASN A 79 -11.96 9.97 -5.05
N ARG A 80 -12.44 8.74 -4.83
CA ARG A 80 -13.78 8.47 -4.24
C ARG A 80 -13.99 9.10 -2.87
N ARG A 81 -12.91 9.31 -2.11
CA ARG A 81 -12.95 9.93 -0.78
C ARG A 81 -12.95 11.45 -0.91
N LEU A 82 -12.08 11.99 -1.75
CA LEU A 82 -11.98 13.42 -2.04
C LEU A 82 -13.28 14.00 -2.61
N GLU A 83 -14.06 13.22 -3.37
CA GLU A 83 -15.42 13.59 -3.82
C GLU A 83 -16.38 13.96 -2.67
N LYS A 84 -16.15 13.44 -1.46
CA LYS A 84 -16.95 13.79 -0.27
C LYS A 84 -16.60 15.17 0.31
N GLY A 85 -15.51 15.77 -0.18
CA GLY A 85 -14.99 17.07 0.24
C GLY A 85 -14.02 16.99 1.42
N MET A 86 -12.97 17.83 1.37
CA MET A 86 -11.88 17.84 2.34
C MET A 86 -12.35 18.03 3.79
N ARG A 87 -13.29 18.95 4.04
CA ARG A 87 -13.87 19.18 5.38
C ARG A 87 -14.41 17.88 5.98
N ARG A 88 -15.17 17.11 5.20
CA ARG A 88 -15.75 15.85 5.67
C ARG A 88 -14.68 14.81 5.97
N LEU A 89 -13.59 14.79 5.20
CA LEU A 89 -12.47 13.88 5.46
C LEU A 89 -11.75 14.24 6.75
N VAL A 90 -11.48 15.52 7.00
CA VAL A 90 -10.90 15.99 8.27
C VAL A 90 -11.83 15.65 9.43
N ASP A 91 -13.14 15.88 9.31
CA ASP A 91 -14.12 15.52 10.36
C ASP A 91 -14.02 14.02 10.72
N ASN A 92 -13.88 13.14 9.71
CA ASN A 92 -13.74 11.71 9.93
C ASN A 92 -12.40 11.34 10.59
N VAL A 93 -11.31 12.07 10.29
CA VAL A 93 -10.02 11.90 10.98
C VAL A 93 -10.17 12.26 12.45
N VAL A 94 -10.74 13.44 12.73
CA VAL A 94 -10.94 13.92 14.11
C VAL A 94 -11.86 12.98 14.90
N SER A 95 -12.99 12.55 14.33
CA SER A 95 -13.94 11.67 15.02
C SER A 95 -13.49 10.21 15.10
N GLY A 96 -12.58 9.80 14.23
CA GLY A 96 -12.36 8.39 13.89
C GLY A 96 -13.47 7.85 12.98
N MET A 97 -13.15 6.83 12.17
CA MET A 97 -14.09 6.17 11.27
C MET A 97 -13.63 4.77 10.90
N GLY A 98 -14.53 3.78 10.97
CA GLY A 98 -14.22 2.39 10.64
C GLY A 98 -13.18 1.83 11.61
N GLY A 99 -11.97 1.59 11.12
CA GLY A 99 -10.81 1.18 11.92
C GLY A 99 -9.83 2.30 12.27
N MET A 100 -10.06 3.53 11.80
CA MET A 100 -9.18 4.68 12.10
C MET A 100 -9.53 5.27 13.47
N PRO A 101 -8.59 5.32 14.44
CA PRO A 101 -8.81 5.96 15.74
C PRO A 101 -9.09 7.46 15.61
N PRO A 102 -9.76 8.09 16.59
CA PRO A 102 -9.88 9.54 16.66
C PRO A 102 -8.52 10.25 16.51
N TYR A 103 -8.52 11.36 15.77
CA TYR A 103 -7.34 12.13 15.37
C TYR A 103 -6.29 11.36 14.55
N GLY A 104 -6.59 10.14 14.09
CA GLY A 104 -5.62 9.31 13.37
C GLY A 104 -4.33 9.09 14.16
N LEU A 105 -4.41 9.04 15.51
CA LEU A 105 -3.28 8.98 16.44
C LEU A 105 -2.37 10.24 16.47
N CYS A 106 -2.80 11.38 15.94
CA CYS A 106 -2.11 12.65 16.07
C CYS A 106 -2.93 13.62 16.94
N MET A 107 -2.84 13.46 18.27
CA MET A 107 -3.61 14.27 19.22
C MET A 107 -3.15 15.74 19.30
N ASP A 108 -1.96 16.03 18.77
CA ASP A 108 -1.34 17.34 18.68
C ASP A 108 -1.53 18.02 17.31
N CYS A 109 -2.18 17.34 16.36
CA CYS A 109 -2.38 17.88 15.01
C CYS A 109 -3.50 18.91 14.93
N ASP A 110 -3.31 19.91 14.07
CA ASP A 110 -4.34 20.84 13.66
C ASP A 110 -5.04 20.45 12.34
N THR A 111 -6.03 21.25 11.95
CA THR A 111 -6.79 21.01 10.71
C THR A 111 -5.94 21.13 9.45
N ALA A 112 -4.97 22.03 9.41
CA ALA A 112 -4.14 22.24 8.23
C ALA A 112 -3.17 21.06 8.02
N GLU A 113 -2.61 20.53 9.10
CA GLU A 113 -1.78 19.32 9.06
C GLU A 113 -2.59 18.11 8.57
N PHE A 114 -3.81 17.91 9.06
CA PHE A 114 -4.67 16.84 8.55
C PHE A 114 -4.99 17.00 7.06
N GLN A 115 -5.29 18.22 6.60
CA GLN A 115 -5.52 18.47 5.17
C GLN A 115 -4.29 18.14 4.34
N ALA A 116 -3.11 18.63 4.75
CA ALA A 116 -1.86 18.39 4.04
C ALA A 116 -1.49 16.90 3.99
N LEU A 117 -1.75 16.15 5.07
CA LEU A 117 -1.54 14.70 5.11
C LEU A 117 -2.51 13.93 4.22
N ILE A 118 -3.78 14.33 4.19
CA ILE A 118 -4.78 13.75 3.27
C ILE A 118 -4.36 14.00 1.83
N GLU A 119 -3.96 15.23 1.49
CA GLU A 119 -3.46 15.59 0.17
C GLU A 119 -2.23 14.79 -0.20
N PHE A 120 -1.26 14.67 0.71
CA PHE A 120 -0.07 13.85 0.49
C PHE A 120 -0.44 12.39 0.19
N MET A 121 -1.29 11.77 1.02
CA MET A 121 -1.67 10.36 0.81
C MET A 121 -2.44 10.14 -0.49
N ALA A 122 -3.19 11.15 -0.94
CA ALA A 122 -3.97 11.13 -2.17
C ALA A 122 -3.15 11.41 -3.44
N ARG A 123 -1.92 11.91 -3.35
CA ARG A 123 -1.06 12.07 -4.52
C ARG A 123 -0.78 10.68 -5.12
N PRO A 124 -1.00 10.47 -6.42
CA PRO A 124 -0.75 9.17 -7.06
C PRO A 124 0.69 8.71 -6.85
N ALA A 125 0.89 7.40 -6.73
CA ALA A 125 2.22 6.81 -6.81
C ALA A 125 2.90 7.25 -8.11
N GLU A 126 4.04 7.92 -8.02
CA GLU A 126 4.88 8.24 -9.18
C GLU A 126 5.59 6.96 -9.61
N THR A 127 5.25 6.45 -10.80
CA THR A 127 5.92 5.31 -11.45
C THR A 127 6.98 5.78 -12.44
#